data_AF-A0A662HDJ3-F1
#
_entry.id   AF-A0A662HDJ3-F1
#
_cell.length_a   1.000
_cell.length_b   1.000
_cell.length_c   1.000
_cell.angle_alpha   90.00
_cell.angle_beta   90.00
_cell.angle_gamma   90.00
#
_symmetry.space_group_name_H-M   'P 1'
#
loop_
_entity.id
_entity.type
_entity.pdbx_description
1 polymer ?
#
loop_
_entity_poly.entity_id
_entity_poly.type
_entity_poly.pdbx_seq_one_letter_code
_entity_poly.pdbx_strand_id
1 'polypeptide(L)' 'MRFFILRGVARILAVTKVTVRFQTVVPKEVRERLKLKEGDKLVWLLKEGKIVVEKA' A
#
# COMPACT_ATOMS: atom_id res chain seq x y z
N MET A 1 -2.45 13.31 22.16
CA MET A 1 -3.21 12.04 22.04
C MET A 1 -2.28 10.99 21.43
N ARG A 2 -2.07 9.89 22.15
CA ARG A 2 -0.95 8.94 22.00
C ARG A 2 -1.27 7.96 20.87
N PHE A 3 -0.59 8.03 19.72
CA PHE A 3 -0.73 6.99 18.70
C PHE A 3 0.27 5.87 18.96
N PHE A 4 -0.31 4.74 19.36
CA PHE A 4 0.32 3.52 19.80
C PHE A 4 1.01 2.82 18.62
N ILE A 5 2.29 2.48 18.78
CA ILE A 5 3.06 1.67 17.82
C ILE A 5 2.52 0.24 17.90
N LEU A 6 1.75 -0.18 16.89
CA LEU A 6 1.43 -1.60 16.70
C LEU A 6 2.68 -2.30 16.15
N ARG A 7 3.33 -3.09 17.00
CA ARG A 7 4.19 -4.21 16.58
C ARG A 7 3.30 -5.20 15.80
N GLY A 8 3.16 -4.98 14.50
CA GLY A 8 2.25 -5.73 13.64
C GLY A 8 2.95 -6.86 12.90
N VAL A 9 2.44 -8.09 13.07
CA VAL A 9 2.76 -9.22 12.20
C VAL A 9 2.31 -8.85 10.77
N ALA A 10 3.24 -8.82 9.82
CA ALA A 10 2.93 -8.50 8.44
C ALA A 10 2.18 -9.67 7.79
N ARG A 11 1.01 -9.39 7.21
CA ARG A 11 0.23 -10.36 6.43
C ARG A 11 0.33 -10.01 4.94
N ILE A 12 0.58 -11.01 4.12
CA ILE A 12 0.50 -10.87 2.66
C ILE A 12 -0.98 -10.81 2.27
N LEU A 13 -1.38 -9.73 1.59
CA LEU A 13 -2.76 -9.57 1.10
C LEU A 13 -2.94 -10.14 -0.31
N ALA A 14 -1.94 -9.96 -1.18
CA ALA A 14 -1.87 -10.58 -2.50
C ALA A 14 -0.44 -10.47 -3.06
N VAL A 15 -0.16 -11.24 -4.10
CA VAL A 15 1.04 -11.10 -4.93
C VAL A 15 0.60 -10.65 -6.33
N THR A 16 1.23 -9.61 -6.85
CA THR A 16 0.95 -9.08 -8.19
C THR A 16 2.25 -9.01 -9.00
N LYS A 17 2.14 -9.19 -10.31
CA LYS A 17 3.27 -9.03 -11.22
C LYS A 17 3.44 -7.56 -11.63
N VAL A 18 4.69 -7.15 -11.78
CA VAL A 18 5.05 -5.87 -12.38
C VAL A 18 4.95 -6.01 -13.90
N THR A 19 4.29 -5.07 -14.57
CA THR A 19 4.17 -5.04 -16.03
C THR A 19 5.40 -4.38 -16.67
N VAL A 20 5.49 -4.43 -18.01
CA VAL A 20 6.57 -3.78 -18.78
C VAL A 20 6.68 -2.27 -18.57
N ARG A 21 5.62 -1.62 -18.08
CA ARG A 21 5.59 -0.20 -17.75
C ARG A 21 5.84 0.08 -16.26
N PHE A 22 6.37 -0.90 -15.53
CA PHE A 22 6.59 -0.83 -14.08
C PHE A 22 5.31 -0.57 -13.27
N GLN A 23 4.15 -0.96 -13.81
CA GLN A 23 2.88 -0.84 -13.11
C GLN A 23 2.53 -2.15 -12.42
N THR A 24 1.83 -2.05 -11.30
CA THR A 24 1.19 -3.18 -10.64
C THR A 24 -0.28 -2.87 -10.45
N VAL A 25 -1.13 -3.89 -10.57
CA VAL A 25 -2.53 -3.78 -10.21
C VAL A 25 -2.63 -3.66 -8.69
N VAL A 26 -3.38 -2.68 -8.19
CA VAL A 26 -3.72 -2.63 -6.77
C VAL A 26 -4.82 -3.68 -6.50
N PRO A 27 -4.56 -4.72 -5.69
CA PRO A 27 -5.53 -5.78 -5.44
C PRO A 27 -6.84 -5.24 -4.87
N LYS A 28 -7.96 -5.93 -5.12
CA LYS A 28 -9.30 -5.50 -4.69
C LYS A 28 -9.36 -5.16 -3.20
N GLU A 29 -8.84 -6.05 -2.35
CA GLU A 29 -8.81 -5.85 -0.89
C GLU A 29 -8.05 -4.57 -0.49
N VAL A 30 -6.92 -4.28 -1.15
CA VAL A 30 -6.13 -3.07 -0.88
C VAL A 30 -6.88 -1.82 -1.32
N ARG A 31 -7.54 -1.84 -2.49
CA ARG A 31 -8.35 -0.71 -2.98
C ARG A 31 -9.49 -0.38 -2.03
N GLU A 32 -10.18 -1.40 -1.53
CA GLU A 32 -11.30 -1.22 -0.60
C GLU A 32 -10.84 -0.66 0.74
N ARG A 33 -9.73 -1.19 1.29
CA ARG A 33 -9.15 -0.72 2.56
C ARG A 33 -8.65 0.73 2.46
N LEU A 34 -7.98 1.08 1.36
CA LEU A 34 -7.49 2.45 1.12
C LEU A 34 -8.56 3.38 0.53
N LYS A 35 -9.76 2.86 0.22
CA LYS A 35 -10.87 3.58 -0.43
C LYS A 35 -10.41 4.33 -1.69
N LEU A 36 -9.60 3.65 -2.51
CA LEU A 36 -9.05 4.22 -3.73
C LEU A 36 -10.13 4.33 -4.80
N LYS A 37 -10.08 5.45 -5.52
CA LYS A 37 -10.86 5.74 -6.72
C LYS A 37 -9.93 6.09 -7.87
N GLU A 38 -10.47 6.06 -9.08
CA GLU A 38 -9.75 6.55 -10.25
C GLU A 38 -9.34 8.02 -10.05
N GLY A 39 -8.10 8.34 -10.41
CA GLY A 39 -7.52 9.68 -10.23
C GLY A 39 -6.90 9.95 -8.86
N ASP A 40 -7.08 9.08 -7.86
CA ASP A 40 -6.38 9.20 -6.58
C ASP A 40 -4.87 9.07 -6.77
N LYS A 41 -4.11 9.82 -5.97
CA LYS A 41 -2.65 9.73 -5.92
C LYS A 41 -2.20 8.85 -4.77
N LEU A 42 -1.08 8.16 -4.97
CA LEU A 42 -0.42 7.37 -3.95
C LEU A 42 0.94 7.99 -3.63
N VAL A 43 1.30 7.99 -2.35
CA VAL A 43 2.63 8.36 -1.87
C VAL A 43 3.41 7.10 -1.53
N TRP A 44 4.70 7.11 -1.87
CA TRP A 44 5.64 6.03 -1.59
C TRP A 44 6.60 6.51 -0.50
N LEU A 45 6.63 5.79 0.62
CA LEU A 45 7.41 6.13 1.79
C LEU A 45 8.48 5.06 2.04
N LEU A 46 9.68 5.47 2.40
CA LEU A 46 10.72 4.57 2.92
C LEU A 46 10.66 4.59 4.44
N LYS A 47 10.22 3.49 5.05
CA LYS A 47 10.14 3.34 6.51
C LYS A 47 10.83 2.06 6.93
N GLU A 48 11.86 2.18 7.77
CA GLU A 48 12.58 1.03 8.34
C GLU A 48 13.07 0.04 7.27
N GLY A 49 13.57 0.56 6.13
CA GLY A 49 14.06 -0.26 5.01
C GLY A 49 12.95 -0.93 4.17
N LYS A 50 11.67 -0.63 4.43
CA LYS A 50 10.53 -1.11 3.65
C LYS A 50 9.90 0.03 2.88
N ILE A 51 9.44 -0.28 1.67
CA ILE A 51 8.62 0.63 0.88
C ILE A 51 7.16 0.46 1.30
N VAL A 52 6.55 1.56 1.74
CA VAL A 52 5.14 1.63 2.15
C VAL A 52 4.40 2.51 1.16
N VAL A 53 3.16 2.13 0.84
CA VAL A 53 2.28 2.90 -0.05
C VAL A 53 1.10 3.40 0.76
N GLU A 54 0.84 4.71 0.68
CA GLU A 54 -0.31 5.35 1.31
C GLU A 54 -1.07 6.19 0.28
N LYS A 55 -2.34 6.48 0.57
CA LYS A 55 -3.11 7.44 -0.23
C LYS A 55 -2.64 8.85 0.14
N ALA A 56 -2.38 9.68 -0.88
CA ALA A 56 -1.97 11.07 -0.71
C ALA A 56 -3.15 12.01 -0.45
#